data_AF-A0A382N9L5-F1
#
_entry.id   AF-A0A382N9L5-F1
#
_cell.length_a   1.000
_cell.length_b   1.000
_cell.length_c   1.000
_cell.angle_alpha   90.00
_cell.angle_beta   90.00
_cell.angle_gamma   90.00
#
_symmetry.space_group_name_H-M   'P 1'
#
loop_
_entity.id
_entity.type
_entity.pdbx_description
1 polymer ?
#
loop_
_entity_poly.entity_id
_entity_poly.type
_entity_poly.pdbx_seq_one_letter_code
_entity_poly.pdbx_strand_id
1 'polypeptide(L)'
;MGSFGLAQQDPKKPSILDYPKIQAAQMAGQTRAVGLMRSKRFEEAETLLRLMAEKFPQSPTTRYNLACLQAIREQVDEAFENLEKAVELGFRNIAHIKNDPDLANLRKDERFAEVLKIAGEPFDGSVWPSFPKP
;
A
#
# COMPACT_ATOMS: atom_id res chain seq x y z
N MET A 1 20.31 24.27 -38.54
CA MET A 1 20.35 24.02 -37.08
C MET A 1 19.05 24.54 -36.49
N GLY A 2 18.25 23.67 -35.89
CA GLY A 2 16.97 24.03 -35.31
C GLY A 2 16.35 22.80 -34.67
N SER A 3 16.96 22.33 -33.58
CA SER A 3 16.40 21.25 -32.78
C SER A 3 15.12 21.76 -32.10
N PHE A 4 13.98 21.24 -32.54
CA PHE A 4 12.74 21.32 -31.78
C PHE A 4 12.90 20.46 -30.53
N GLY A 5 13.12 21.10 -29.38
CA GLY A 5 13.07 20.44 -28.09
C GLY A 5 11.65 19.95 -27.85
N LEU A 6 11.46 18.62 -27.89
CA LEU A 6 10.29 17.97 -27.33
C LEU A 6 10.33 18.19 -25.83
N ALA A 7 9.66 19.24 -25.35
CA ALA A 7 9.37 19.41 -23.93
C ALA A 7 8.56 18.19 -23.48
N GLN A 8 9.20 17.33 -22.69
CA GLN A 8 8.52 16.25 -21.99
C GLN A 8 7.47 16.93 -21.10
N GLN A 9 6.20 16.72 -21.41
CA GLN A 9 5.10 17.24 -20.61
C GLN A 9 5.15 16.51 -19.28
N ASP A 10 5.53 17.20 -18.21
CA ASP A 10 5.38 16.68 -16.86
C ASP A 10 3.95 16.19 -16.69
N PRO A 11 3.72 14.97 -16.17
CA PRO A 11 2.37 14.45 -15.98
C PRO A 11 1.62 15.44 -15.08
N LYS A 12 0.58 16.08 -15.65
CA LYS A 12 -0.25 17.06 -14.93
C LYS A 12 -0.70 16.44 -13.62
N LYS A 13 -0.40 17.13 -12.51
CA LYS A 13 -0.92 16.79 -11.18
C LYS A 13 -2.46 16.75 -11.25
N PRO A 14 -3.13 15.78 -10.60
CA PRO A 14 -4.59 15.66 -10.65
C PRO A 14 -5.28 16.95 -10.17
N SER A 15 -6.38 17.32 -10.82
CA SER A 15 -7.23 18.42 -10.38
C SER A 15 -8.10 18.00 -9.20
N ILE A 16 -8.60 18.95 -8.40
CA ILE A 16 -9.55 18.67 -7.31
C ILE A 16 -10.80 17.90 -7.81
N LEU A 17 -11.17 18.10 -9.07
CA LEU A 17 -12.30 17.41 -9.72
C LEU A 17 -12.02 15.94 -10.07
N ASP A 18 -10.76 15.53 -10.14
CA ASP A 18 -10.39 14.13 -10.45
C ASP A 18 -10.45 13.23 -9.21
N TYR A 19 -10.39 13.80 -8.01
CA TYR A 19 -10.26 13.05 -6.77
C TYR A 19 -11.39 12.08 -6.47
N PRO A 20 -12.68 12.39 -6.72
CA PRO A 20 -13.74 11.40 -6.54
C PRO A 20 -13.52 10.14 -7.39
N LYS A 21 -13.04 10.30 -8.63
CA LYS A 21 -12.72 9.18 -9.52
C LYS A 21 -11.50 8.39 -9.03
N ILE A 22 -10.46 9.09 -8.56
CA ILE A 22 -9.26 8.49 -7.98
C ILE A 22 -9.61 7.67 -6.75
N GLN A 23 -10.45 8.21 -5.86
CA GLN A 23 -10.96 7.52 -4.66
C GLN A 23 -11.75 6.26 -5.02
N ALA A 24 -12.70 6.38 -5.94
CA ALA A 24 -13.50 5.24 -6.40
C ALA A 24 -12.60 4.14 -7.00
N ALA A 25 -11.63 4.51 -7.82
CA ALA A 25 -10.68 3.56 -8.40
C ALA A 25 -9.80 2.88 -7.34
N GLN A 26 -9.34 3.64 -6.34
CA GLN A 26 -8.56 3.09 -5.23
C GLN A 26 -9.39 2.07 -4.43
N MET A 27 -10.59 2.46 -4.01
CA MET A 27 -11.48 1.60 -3.24
C MET A 27 -11.87 0.34 -4.01
N ALA A 28 -12.24 0.47 -5.29
CA ALA A 28 -12.57 -0.68 -6.13
C ALA A 28 -11.38 -1.64 -6.29
N GLY A 29 -10.16 -1.10 -6.46
CA GLY A 29 -8.95 -1.90 -6.54
C GLY A 29 -8.66 -2.68 -5.25
N GLN A 30 -8.80 -2.03 -4.09
CA GLN A 30 -8.63 -2.69 -2.78
C GLN A 30 -9.67 -3.79 -2.55
N THR A 31 -10.96 -3.49 -2.79
CA THR A 31 -12.04 -4.47 -2.64
C THR A 31 -11.82 -5.69 -3.55
N ARG A 32 -11.40 -5.47 -4.80
CA ARG A 32 -11.09 -6.55 -5.73
C ARG A 32 -9.88 -7.37 -5.27
N ALA A 33 -8.81 -6.73 -4.82
CA ALA A 33 -7.61 -7.42 -4.32
C ALA A 33 -7.95 -8.32 -3.13
N VAL A 34 -8.67 -7.81 -2.13
CA VAL A 34 -9.12 -8.59 -0.97
C VAL A 34 -10.03 -9.76 -1.40
N GLY A 35 -10.92 -9.53 -2.37
CA GLY A 35 -11.74 -10.59 -2.95
C GLY A 35 -10.89 -11.71 -3.58
N LEU A 36 -9.87 -11.35 -4.36
CA LEU A 36 -8.96 -12.32 -4.98
C LEU A 36 -8.16 -13.11 -3.92
N MET A 37 -7.66 -12.44 -2.87
CA MET A 37 -6.97 -13.08 -1.75
C MET A 37 -7.87 -14.11 -1.05
N ARG A 38 -9.11 -13.73 -0.72
CA ARG A 38 -10.10 -14.61 -0.08
C ARG A 38 -10.47 -15.82 -0.95
N SER A 39 -10.47 -15.64 -2.27
CA SER A 39 -10.68 -16.73 -3.23
C SER A 39 -9.39 -17.51 -3.57
N LYS A 40 -8.28 -17.27 -2.86
CA LYS A 40 -6.97 -17.89 -3.08
C LYS A 40 -6.40 -17.71 -4.50
N ARG A 41 -6.84 -16.68 -5.22
CA ARG A 41 -6.33 -16.30 -6.54
C ARG A 41 -5.13 -15.37 -6.36
N PHE A 42 -4.06 -15.93 -5.80
CA PHE A 42 -2.95 -15.15 -5.26
C PHE A 42 -2.14 -14.42 -6.33
N GLU A 43 -1.90 -15.04 -7.49
CA GLU A 43 -1.15 -14.42 -8.60
C GLU A 43 -1.86 -13.17 -9.13
N GLU A 44 -3.18 -13.25 -9.26
CA GLU A 44 -4.01 -12.13 -9.69
C GLU A 44 -4.11 -11.04 -8.63
N ALA A 45 -4.22 -11.44 -7.35
CA ALA A 45 -4.18 -10.51 -6.23
C ALA A 45 -2.84 -9.75 -6.21
N GLU A 46 -1.73 -10.44 -6.41
CA GLU A 46 -0.38 -9.86 -6.39
C GLU A 46 -0.19 -8.88 -7.55
N THR A 47 -0.58 -9.30 -8.76
CA THR A 47 -0.54 -8.46 -9.95
C THR A 47 -1.32 -7.17 -9.73
N LEU A 48 -2.53 -7.27 -9.17
CA LEU A 48 -3.37 -6.11 -8.90
C LEU A 48 -2.78 -5.23 -7.79
N LEU A 49 -2.30 -5.80 -6.68
CA LEU A 49 -1.73 -5.05 -5.57
C LEU A 49 -0.45 -4.31 -5.96
N ARG A 50 0.40 -4.91 -6.81
CA ARG A 50 1.59 -4.23 -7.38
C ARG A 50 1.20 -3.05 -8.26
N LEU A 51 0.23 -3.23 -9.16
CA LEU A 51 -0.33 -2.14 -9.98
C LEU A 51 -0.91 -1.01 -9.10
N MET A 52 -1.60 -1.39 -8.01
CA MET A 52 -2.14 -0.43 -7.06
C MET A 52 -1.04 0.31 -6.29
N ALA A 53 0.08 -0.35 -5.98
CA ALA A 53 1.23 0.25 -5.30
C ALA A 53 1.96 1.23 -6.21
N GLU A 54 2.03 0.96 -7.52
CA GLU A 54 2.54 1.90 -8.52
C GLU A 54 1.63 3.13 -8.68
N LYS A 55 0.31 2.90 -8.75
CA LYS A 55 -0.67 3.97 -8.97
C LYS A 55 -0.91 4.83 -7.72
N PHE A 56 -0.84 4.22 -6.54
CA PHE A 56 -1.09 4.86 -5.25
C PHE A 56 0.08 4.59 -4.28
N PRO A 57 1.28 5.12 -4.58
CA PRO A 57 2.50 4.79 -3.83
C PRO A 57 2.46 5.22 -2.36
N GLN A 58 1.60 6.20 -2.03
CA GLN A 58 1.41 6.71 -0.68
C GLN A 58 0.29 6.00 0.09
N SER A 59 -0.27 4.90 -0.45
CA SER A 59 -1.37 4.17 0.19
C SER A 59 -0.84 3.13 1.20
N PRO A 60 -0.93 3.39 2.53
CA PRO A 60 -0.52 2.42 3.54
C PRO A 60 -1.32 1.13 3.43
N THR A 61 -2.62 1.21 3.12
CA THR A 61 -3.49 0.03 2.93
C THR A 61 -3.04 -0.85 1.77
N THR A 62 -2.55 -0.26 0.66
CA THR A 62 -2.06 -1.06 -0.48
C THR A 62 -0.82 -1.84 -0.07
N ARG A 63 0.13 -1.19 0.60
CA ARG A 63 1.35 -1.83 1.10
C ARG A 63 1.03 -2.92 2.11
N TYR A 64 0.12 -2.65 3.04
CA TYR A 64 -0.33 -3.62 4.03
C TYR A 64 -0.95 -4.88 3.40
N ASN A 65 -1.87 -4.71 2.44
CA ASN A 65 -2.50 -5.85 1.78
C ASN A 65 -1.50 -6.66 0.92
N LEU A 66 -0.52 -5.99 0.30
CA LEU A 66 0.56 -6.67 -0.42
C LEU A 66 1.43 -7.49 0.54
N ALA A 67 1.77 -6.92 1.71
CA ALA A 67 2.50 -7.64 2.75
C ALA A 67 1.74 -8.88 3.25
N CYS A 68 0.43 -8.76 3.49
CA CYS A 68 -0.41 -9.89 3.90
C CYS A 68 -0.40 -11.00 2.84
N LEU A 69 -0.57 -10.64 1.56
CA LEU A 69 -0.52 -11.61 0.47
C LEU A 69 0.84 -12.32 0.39
N GLN A 70 1.94 -11.58 0.52
CA GLN A 70 3.29 -12.14 0.48
C GLN A 70 3.56 -13.03 1.70
N ALA A 71 3.08 -12.65 2.88
CA ALA A 71 3.15 -13.48 4.08
C ALA A 71 2.39 -14.80 3.90
N ILE A 72 1.16 -14.80 3.37
CA ILE A 72 0.40 -16.02 3.04
C ILE A 72 1.16 -16.92 2.05
N ARG A 73 1.92 -16.32 1.12
CA ARG A 73 2.73 -17.03 0.12
C ARG A 73 4.13 -17.43 0.62
N GLU A 74 4.41 -17.25 1.91
CA GLU A 74 5.72 -17.53 2.54
C GLU A 74 6.89 -16.72 1.95
N GLN A 75 6.60 -15.60 1.30
CA GLN A 75 7.56 -14.63 0.78
C GLN A 75 7.93 -13.64 1.91
N VAL A 76 8.65 -14.16 2.91
CA VAL A 76 8.85 -13.47 4.20
C VAL A 76 9.55 -12.13 4.04
N ASP A 77 10.62 -12.06 3.23
CA ASP A 77 11.40 -10.83 3.10
C ASP A 77 10.62 -9.74 2.39
N GLU A 78 9.95 -10.07 1.27
CA GLU A 78 9.12 -9.11 0.55
C GLU A 78 7.89 -8.68 1.36
N ALA A 79 7.36 -9.57 2.20
CA ALA A 79 6.29 -9.23 3.13
C ALA A 79 6.75 -8.17 4.13
N PHE A 80 7.97 -8.30 4.69
CA PHE A 80 8.54 -7.30 5.58
C PHE A 80 8.78 -5.97 4.86
N GLU A 81 9.35 -5.98 3.66
CA GLU A 81 9.56 -4.75 2.88
C GLU A 81 8.24 -3.95 2.73
N ASN A 82 7.13 -4.63 2.43
CA ASN A 82 5.85 -3.97 2.28
C ASN A 82 5.17 -3.63 3.61
N LEU A 83 5.37 -4.43 4.66
CA LEU A 83 4.80 -4.17 5.98
C LEU A 83 5.46 -2.97 6.65
N GLU A 84 6.79 -2.91 6.59
CA GLU A 84 7.59 -1.75 7.01
C GLU A 84 7.15 -0.51 6.25
N LYS A 85 6.98 -0.62 4.92
CA LYS A 85 6.49 0.51 4.12
C LYS A 85 5.09 0.94 4.50
N ALA A 86 4.20 0.00 4.82
CA ALA A 86 2.84 0.31 5.25
C ALA A 86 2.85 1.12 6.55
N VAL A 87 3.66 0.71 7.54
CA VAL A 87 3.77 1.46 8.78
C VAL A 87 4.45 2.79 8.54
N GLU A 88 5.53 2.91 7.77
CA GLU A 88 6.12 4.22 7.40
C GLU A 88 5.10 5.20 6.81
N LEU A 89 4.17 4.70 5.98
CA LEU A 89 3.11 5.48 5.34
C LEU A 89 1.89 5.77 6.23
N GLY A 90 1.92 5.37 7.50
CA GLY A 90 0.86 5.71 8.47
C GLY A 90 -0.13 4.58 8.77
N PHE A 91 0.19 3.32 8.48
CA PHE A 91 -0.60 2.20 8.99
C PHE A 91 -0.34 2.00 10.50
N ARG A 92 -1.13 2.66 11.36
CA ARG A 92 -0.88 2.72 12.83
C ARG A 92 -1.74 1.78 13.68
N ASN A 93 -2.48 0.85 13.07
CA ASN A 93 -3.34 -0.06 13.83
C ASN A 93 -2.54 -1.27 14.37
N ILE A 94 -1.80 -1.09 15.46
CA ILE A 94 -1.00 -2.14 16.11
C ILE A 94 -1.82 -3.40 16.39
N ALA A 95 -3.03 -3.23 16.94
CA ALA A 95 -3.90 -4.34 17.29
C ALA A 95 -4.28 -5.17 16.06
N HIS A 96 -4.45 -4.53 14.91
CA HIS A 96 -4.69 -5.21 13.65
C HIS A 96 -3.45 -5.98 13.19
N ILE A 97 -2.29 -5.32 13.07
CA ILE A 97 -1.02 -5.97 12.64
C ILE A 97 -0.72 -7.19 13.51
N LYS A 98 -0.81 -7.03 14.85
CA LYS A 98 -0.47 -8.09 15.81
C LYS A 98 -1.36 -9.32 15.70
N ASN A 99 -2.65 -9.13 15.40
CA ASN A 99 -3.64 -10.20 15.41
C ASN A 99 -3.99 -10.73 14.02
N ASP A 100 -3.51 -10.10 12.95
CA ASP A 100 -3.78 -10.52 11.58
C ASP A 100 -3.27 -11.95 11.35
N PRO A 101 -4.16 -12.91 11.03
CA PRO A 101 -3.75 -14.29 10.76
C PRO A 101 -2.90 -14.41 9.50
N ASP A 102 -3.02 -13.49 8.53
CA ASP A 102 -2.25 -13.52 7.29
C ASP A 102 -0.76 -13.25 7.55
N LEU A 103 -0.43 -12.55 8.65
CA LEU A 103 0.93 -12.23 9.08
C LEU A 103 1.49 -13.23 10.11
N ALA A 104 0.81 -14.36 10.36
CA ALA A 104 1.16 -15.26 11.45
C ALA A 104 2.59 -15.83 11.36
N ASN A 105 3.09 -16.10 10.15
CA ASN A 105 4.44 -16.60 9.92
C ASN A 105 5.54 -15.54 10.19
N LEU A 106 5.20 -14.25 10.18
CA LEU A 106 6.15 -13.17 10.43
C LEU A 106 6.41 -12.95 11.93
N ARG A 107 5.50 -13.36 12.81
CA ARG A 107 5.51 -12.98 14.25
C ARG A 107 6.73 -13.46 15.05
N LYS A 108 7.45 -14.45 14.54
CA LYS A 108 8.67 -15.00 15.20
C LYS A 108 9.94 -14.26 14.79
N ASP A 109 9.90 -13.49 13.71
CA ASP A 109 11.02 -12.72 13.21
C ASP A 109 11.16 -11.42 14.02
N GLU A 110 12.40 -11.04 14.33
CA GLU A 110 12.71 -9.85 15.13
C GLU A 110 12.22 -8.56 14.46
N ARG A 111 12.19 -8.51 13.12
CA ARG A 111 11.66 -7.37 12.33
C ARG A 111 10.21 -7.07 12.68
N PHE A 112 9.42 -8.09 13.06
CA PHE A 112 8.01 -7.89 13.42
C PHE A 112 7.87 -7.02 14.68
N ALA A 113 8.78 -7.13 15.64
CA ALA A 113 8.76 -6.29 16.83
C ALA A 113 9.04 -4.81 16.48
N GLU A 114 9.96 -4.55 15.55
CA GLU A 114 10.26 -3.19 15.09
C GLU A 114 9.08 -2.59 14.32
N VAL A 115 8.42 -3.37 13.45
CA VAL A 115 7.17 -2.95 12.78
C VAL A 115 6.11 -2.51 13.80
N LEU A 116 5.89 -3.28 14.86
CA LEU A 116 4.90 -2.94 15.89
C LEU A 116 5.27 -1.68 16.67
N LYS A 117 6.57 -1.49 16.93
CA LYS A 117 7.08 -0.27 17.58
C LYS A 117 6.82 0.96 16.71
N ILE A 118 7.21 0.92 15.43
CA ILE A 118 6.96 2.00 14.46
C ILE A 118 5.45 2.27 14.31
N ALA A 119 4.62 1.22 14.30
CA ALA A 119 3.17 1.38 14.23
C ALA A 119 2.58 2.10 15.47
N GLY A 120 3.25 2.06 16.62
CA GLY A 120 2.85 2.71 17.86
C GLY A 120 3.37 4.12 18.06
N GLU A 121 4.33 4.55 17.26
CA GLU A 121 4.85 5.92 17.31
C GLU A 121 3.85 6.91 16.69
N PRO A 122 3.79 8.17 17.19
CA PRO A 122 2.99 9.22 16.56
C PRO A 122 3.38 9.39 15.10
N PHE A 123 2.38 9.52 14.22
CA PHE A 123 2.60 9.82 12.82
C PHE A 123 2.52 11.31 12.57
N ASP A 124 3.62 11.91 12.13
CA ASP A 124 3.72 13.32 11.73
C ASP A 124 3.53 13.53 10.21
N GLY A 125 3.47 12.44 9.44
CA GLY A 125 3.23 12.47 8.00
C GLY A 125 1.78 12.81 7.63
N SER A 126 1.57 13.15 6.35
CA SER A 126 0.23 13.38 5.83
C SER A 126 -0.57 12.08 5.79
N VAL A 127 -1.69 12.03 6.51
CA VAL A 127 -2.60 10.88 6.50
C VAL A 127 -3.11 10.63 5.08
N TRP A 128 -2.88 9.42 4.57
CA TRP A 128 -3.42 9.03 3.27
C TRP A 128 -4.83 8.43 3.41
N PRO A 129 -5.77 8.77 2.51
CA PRO A 129 -5.60 9.74 1.43
C PRO A 129 -5.70 11.19 1.94
N SER A 130 -4.69 12.01 1.60
CA SER A 130 -4.71 13.44 1.89
C SER A 130 -5.24 14.17 0.66
N PHE A 131 -6.40 14.81 0.82
CA PHE A 131 -7.01 15.63 -0.22
C PHE A 131 -6.80 17.10 0.12
N PRO A 132 -6.38 17.94 -0.85
CA PRO A 132 -6.39 19.38 -0.63
C PRO A 132 -7.81 19.81 -0.28
N LYS A 133 -7.94 20.59 0.80
CA LYS A 133 -9.20 21.26 1.12
C LYS A 133 -9.52 22.24 -0.02
N PRO A 134 -10.79 22.37 -0.45
CA PRO A 134 -11.18 23.31 -1.48
C PRO A 134 -10.83 24.76 -1.12
#